data_AF-A0A8S4MNU8-F1
#
_entry.id   AF-A0A8S4MNU8-F1
#
_cell.length_a   1.000
_cell.length_b   1.000
_cell.length_c   1.000
_cell.angle_alpha   90.00
_cell.angle_beta   90.00
_cell.angle_gamma   90.00
#
_symmetry.space_group_name_H-M   'P 1'
#
loop_
_entity.id
_entity.type
_entity.pdbx_description
1 polymer ?
#
loop_
_entity_poly.entity_id
_entity_poly.type
_entity_poly.pdbx_seq_one_letter_code
_entity_poly.pdbx_strand_id
1 'polypeptide(L)'
;MRSPILCCARSPQKRRSTRNVKRKTYIDDFHLSGDEEETVVDVVSGGGDVTFQQPIPFYVENPNEDDAVIVEKILSYRGVNKNEHSTDEAQNQGIEQYYVKYKNFSYLHCEWKTVEELEKDKRIHQKLKRFWAKRATVNVFDQFDDEPFNPDYVEVDRVLDISTQTDPNNGQPVTHYLVKWQQLPYEDSTWELEEDIDTSKLEQYHYFKQPPEPEDREPKPRPEQEAWHQLDPNVTYKNDNKLREYQMEGVNWLLFNWYNRRNCILADEMGLGKTVQSITFLKAIQEQGILGPFLIIAPLSTIGNWQREFETWTNINVVVYHGR
;
A
#
# COMPACT_ATOMS: atom_id res chain seq x y z
N MET A 1 16.27 -12.58 -46.39
CA MET A 1 14.98 -12.47 -45.67
C MET A 1 15.00 -13.46 -44.51
N ARG A 2 15.31 -12.99 -43.29
CA ARG A 2 15.18 -13.74 -42.05
C ARG A 2 14.49 -12.82 -41.06
N SER A 3 13.25 -13.17 -40.71
CA SER A 3 12.42 -12.46 -39.74
C SER A 3 12.98 -12.63 -38.33
N PRO A 4 12.91 -11.61 -37.47
CA PRO A 4 13.32 -11.72 -36.08
C PRO A 4 12.21 -12.37 -35.24
N ILE A 5 12.62 -13.35 -34.44
CA ILE A 5 11.82 -14.03 -33.42
C ILE A 5 11.65 -13.05 -32.25
N LEU A 6 10.43 -12.57 -32.00
CA LEU A 6 10.10 -11.88 -30.75
C LEU A 6 10.03 -12.91 -29.62
N CYS A 7 11.06 -12.90 -28.76
CA CYS A 7 11.00 -13.54 -27.44
C CYS A 7 10.03 -12.75 -26.55
N CYS A 8 8.86 -13.32 -26.30
CA CYS A 8 7.92 -12.83 -25.31
C CYS A 8 8.47 -13.20 -23.92
N ALA A 9 9.00 -12.22 -23.19
CA ALA A 9 9.49 -12.41 -21.83
C ALA A 9 8.29 -12.69 -20.90
N ARG A 10 8.19 -13.92 -20.39
CA ARG A 10 7.28 -14.26 -19.29
C ARG A 10 7.75 -13.53 -18.04
N SER A 11 6.90 -12.70 -17.46
CA SER A 11 7.09 -12.19 -16.11
C SER A 11 7.16 -13.38 -15.13
N PRO A 12 8.07 -13.36 -14.15
CA PRO A 12 8.18 -14.44 -13.18
C PRO A 12 6.92 -14.44 -12.31
N GLN A 13 6.09 -15.48 -12.44
CA GLN A 13 4.99 -15.72 -11.53
C GLN A 13 5.57 -15.91 -10.12
N LYS A 14 5.38 -14.91 -9.23
CA LYS A 14 5.63 -15.05 -7.79
C LYS A 14 4.94 -16.34 -7.32
N ARG A 15 5.68 -17.16 -6.55
CA ARG A 15 5.27 -18.50 -6.10
C ARG A 15 3.94 -18.38 -5.35
N ARG A 16 2.91 -19.07 -5.85
CA ARG A 16 1.58 -19.11 -5.22
C ARG A 16 1.55 -20.24 -4.20
N SER A 17 1.51 -19.91 -2.91
CA SER A 17 1.30 -20.89 -1.85
C SER A 17 -0.16 -21.34 -1.87
N THR A 18 -0.43 -22.58 -2.27
CA THR A 18 -1.77 -23.22 -2.24
C THR A 18 -2.12 -23.81 -0.87
N ARG A 19 -1.38 -23.45 0.19
CA ARG A 19 -1.68 -23.94 1.53
C ARG A 19 -2.93 -23.24 2.05
N ASN A 20 -4.00 -24.02 2.26
CA ASN A 20 -5.14 -23.65 3.09
C ASN A 20 -4.65 -23.37 4.51
N VAL A 21 -4.30 -22.12 4.80
CA VAL A 21 -3.99 -21.63 6.15
C VAL A 21 -5.11 -20.67 6.54
N LYS A 22 -5.65 -20.85 7.75
CA LYS A 22 -6.65 -19.94 8.33
C LYS A 22 -6.02 -18.55 8.47
N ARG A 23 -6.61 -17.52 7.85
CA ARG A 23 -6.05 -16.16 7.74
C ARG A 23 -7.08 -15.11 8.13
N LYS A 24 -6.63 -14.06 8.83
CA LYS A 24 -7.45 -13.12 9.61
C LYS A 24 -7.60 -11.74 8.97
N THR A 25 -8.71 -11.06 9.29
CA THR A 25 -9.00 -9.67 8.92
C THR A 25 -9.49 -8.87 10.11
N TYR A 26 -9.39 -7.55 9.96
CA TYR A 26 -9.77 -6.54 10.92
C TYR A 26 -11.31 -6.48 11.07
N ILE A 27 -11.79 -6.61 12.31
CA ILE A 27 -13.15 -6.24 12.70
C ILE A 27 -13.01 -4.96 13.51
N ASP A 28 -13.66 -3.91 13.03
CA ASP A 28 -13.67 -2.59 13.64
C ASP A 28 -14.71 -2.58 14.78
N ASP A 29 -14.39 -3.22 15.89
CA ASP A 29 -15.24 -3.19 17.10
C ASP A 29 -14.94 -1.93 17.93
N PHE A 30 -15.27 -0.77 17.36
CA PHE A 30 -15.52 0.45 18.14
C PHE A 30 -17.02 0.62 18.39
N HIS A 31 -17.64 -0.40 19.01
CA HIS A 31 -18.92 -0.21 19.69
C HIS A 31 -18.66 0.46 21.05
N LEU A 32 -18.65 1.80 21.04
CA LEU A 32 -18.88 2.59 22.24
C LEU A 32 -20.31 2.35 22.73
N SER A 33 -20.51 1.29 23.50
CA SER A 33 -21.62 1.21 24.45
C SER A 33 -21.16 1.86 25.74
N GLY A 34 -21.63 3.07 26.02
CA GLY A 34 -21.32 3.78 27.25
C GLY A 34 -21.86 5.20 27.21
N ASP A 35 -23.16 5.28 27.44
CA ASP A 35 -23.95 6.33 28.08
C ASP A 35 -23.46 7.80 28.04
N GLU A 36 -24.41 8.64 27.63
CA GLU A 36 -24.44 10.09 27.74
C GLU A 36 -23.95 10.60 29.10
N GLU A 37 -22.88 11.40 29.12
CA GLU A 37 -22.76 12.55 30.02
C GLU A 37 -21.70 13.54 29.49
N GLU A 38 -22.16 14.74 29.13
CA GLU A 38 -21.31 15.90 28.85
C GLU A 38 -20.50 16.26 30.11
N THR A 39 -19.18 16.11 30.05
CA THR A 39 -18.28 16.84 30.95
C THR A 39 -17.34 17.71 30.15
N VAL A 40 -17.65 19.00 30.13
CA VAL A 40 -16.73 20.07 29.73
C VAL A 40 -15.59 20.10 30.75
N VAL A 41 -14.36 19.85 30.31
CA VAL A 41 -13.15 20.06 31.11
C VAL A 41 -12.32 21.19 30.50
N ASP A 42 -12.35 22.34 31.17
CA ASP A 42 -11.46 23.48 30.97
C ASP A 42 -10.00 23.05 31.11
N VAL A 43 -9.17 23.40 30.12
CA VAL A 43 -7.72 23.17 30.16
C VAL A 43 -7.06 24.27 30.97
N VAL A 44 -6.77 24.00 32.25
CA VAL A 44 -5.80 24.77 33.05
C VAL A 44 -4.48 24.01 33.07
N SER A 45 -3.40 24.73 32.74
CA SER A 45 -2.02 24.25 32.76
C SER A 45 -1.60 23.67 34.11
N GLY A 46 -1.03 22.46 34.10
CA GLY A 46 -0.34 21.87 35.25
C GLY A 46 0.27 20.53 34.87
N GLY A 47 1.59 20.41 35.00
CA GLY A 47 2.34 19.20 34.67
C GLY A 47 1.94 18.00 35.54
N GLY A 48 1.78 16.84 34.89
CA GLY A 48 1.58 15.54 35.52
C GLY A 48 1.96 14.44 34.53
N ASP A 49 2.69 13.45 35.03
CA ASP A 49 3.21 12.29 34.29
C ASP A 49 2.11 11.58 33.47
N VAL A 50 2.35 11.43 32.17
CA VAL A 50 1.53 10.57 31.31
C VAL A 50 2.02 9.14 31.49
N THR A 51 1.38 8.40 32.39
CA THR A 51 1.54 6.94 32.45
C THR A 51 1.08 6.33 31.13
N PHE A 52 2.04 5.87 30.32
CA PHE A 52 1.76 5.02 29.16
C PHE A 52 1.07 3.75 29.65
N GLN A 53 -0.24 3.63 29.38
CA GLN A 53 -0.96 2.36 29.53
C GLN A 53 -0.25 1.31 28.67
N GLN A 54 -0.01 0.14 29.25
CA GLN A 54 0.56 -1.00 28.54
C GLN A 54 -0.28 -1.31 27.29
N PRO A 55 0.35 -1.72 26.19
CA PRO A 55 -0.39 -2.05 24.97
C PRO A 55 -1.40 -3.16 25.28
N ILE A 56 -2.67 -2.88 25.01
CA ILE A 56 -3.76 -3.87 25.09
C ILE A 56 -3.38 -5.02 24.16
N PRO A 57 -3.34 -6.28 24.63
CA PRO A 57 -3.07 -7.41 23.75
C PRO A 57 -4.19 -7.49 22.72
N PHE A 58 -3.86 -7.14 21.48
CA PHE A 58 -4.76 -7.19 20.35
C PHE A 58 -4.96 -8.67 19.99
N TYR A 59 -6.03 -9.27 20.51
CA TYR A 59 -6.40 -10.63 20.15
C TYR A 59 -6.94 -10.62 18.72
N VAL A 60 -6.13 -11.13 17.79
CA VAL A 60 -6.56 -11.33 16.41
C VAL A 60 -7.61 -12.45 16.40
N GLU A 61 -8.88 -12.18 16.12
CA GLU A 61 -9.90 -13.23 15.95
C GLU A 61 -9.87 -13.79 14.51
N ASN A 62 -9.95 -15.12 14.36
CA ASN A 62 -10.01 -15.75 13.03
C ASN A 62 -11.40 -15.51 12.45
N PRO A 63 -11.55 -14.99 11.21
CA PRO A 63 -12.82 -15.04 10.52
C PRO A 63 -13.23 -16.51 10.42
N ASN A 64 -14.51 -16.77 10.61
CA ASN A 64 -15.05 -18.12 10.55
C ASN A 64 -14.76 -18.74 9.17
N GLU A 65 -14.60 -20.06 9.10
CA GLU A 65 -14.40 -20.77 7.81
C GLU A 65 -15.48 -20.41 6.77
N ASP A 66 -16.67 -20.04 7.24
CA ASP A 66 -17.80 -19.58 6.43
C ASP A 66 -17.57 -18.21 5.77
N ASP A 67 -16.82 -17.28 6.39
CA ASP A 67 -16.52 -15.96 5.82
C ASP A 67 -15.43 -16.05 4.75
N ALA A 68 -14.51 -17.02 4.88
CA ALA A 68 -13.40 -17.21 3.96
C ALA A 68 -13.81 -17.70 2.56
N VAL A 69 -15.05 -18.14 2.41
CA VAL A 69 -15.59 -18.68 1.16
C VAL A 69 -16.56 -17.69 0.48
N ILE A 70 -16.81 -16.53 1.10
CA ILE A 70 -17.71 -15.54 0.53
C ILE A 70 -17.01 -14.79 -0.60
N VAL A 71 -17.56 -14.89 -1.82
CA VAL A 71 -17.02 -14.17 -2.98
C VAL A 71 -17.41 -12.70 -2.89
N GLU A 72 -16.46 -11.77 -2.78
CA GLU A 72 -16.78 -10.34 -2.79
C GLU A 72 -17.07 -9.85 -4.22
N LYS A 73 -16.19 -10.20 -5.16
CA LYS A 73 -16.26 -9.73 -6.55
C LYS A 73 -15.91 -10.84 -7.53
N ILE A 74 -16.61 -10.86 -8.65
CA ILE A 74 -16.26 -11.65 -9.83
C ILE A 74 -15.58 -10.70 -10.80
N LEU A 75 -14.31 -10.96 -11.10
CA LEU A 75 -13.42 -10.05 -11.82
C LEU A 75 -13.37 -10.38 -13.31
N SER A 76 -13.27 -11.67 -13.64
CA SER A 76 -13.17 -12.12 -15.03
C SER A 76 -13.80 -13.50 -15.23
N TYR A 77 -13.92 -13.91 -16.48
CA TYR A 77 -14.48 -15.18 -16.93
C TYR A 77 -13.64 -15.72 -18.09
N ARG A 78 -13.46 -17.05 -18.13
CA ARG A 78 -12.83 -17.74 -19.25
C ARG A 78 -13.46 -19.12 -19.45
N GLY A 79 -13.53 -19.55 -20.71
CA GLY A 79 -13.81 -20.95 -21.06
C GLY A 79 -12.49 -21.70 -21.30
N VAL A 80 -12.35 -22.89 -20.69
CA VAL A 80 -11.17 -23.75 -20.88
C VAL A 80 -11.61 -25.05 -21.56
N ASN A 81 -11.02 -25.39 -22.71
CA ASN A 81 -11.32 -26.66 -23.39
C ASN A 81 -10.69 -27.83 -22.64
N LYS A 82 -11.43 -28.94 -22.49
CA LYS A 82 -11.00 -30.09 -21.67
C LYS A 82 -9.81 -30.86 -22.24
N ASN A 83 -9.44 -30.71 -23.52
CA ASN A 83 -8.35 -31.44 -24.15
C ASN A 83 -7.71 -30.66 -25.32
N GLU A 84 -6.40 -30.43 -25.29
CA GLU A 84 -5.62 -30.04 -26.49
C GLU A 84 -5.27 -31.25 -27.39
N HIS A 85 -5.73 -32.47 -27.03
CA HIS A 85 -5.32 -33.73 -27.69
C HIS A 85 -6.44 -34.72 -28.07
N SER A 86 -7.72 -34.32 -28.15
CA SER A 86 -8.79 -35.21 -28.64
C SER A 86 -9.53 -34.62 -29.84
N THR A 87 -9.48 -35.31 -30.99
CA THR A 87 -10.12 -34.99 -32.27
C THR A 87 -11.61 -35.32 -32.33
N ASP A 88 -12.35 -35.25 -31.21
CA ASP A 88 -13.78 -35.51 -31.17
C ASP A 88 -14.55 -34.21 -30.91
N GLU A 89 -15.18 -33.68 -31.97
CA GLU A 89 -15.92 -32.41 -31.97
C GLU A 89 -17.19 -32.44 -31.09
N ALA A 90 -17.66 -33.61 -30.66
CA ALA A 90 -18.94 -33.77 -29.97
C ALA A 90 -18.88 -33.66 -28.42
N GLN A 91 -17.69 -33.66 -27.81
CA GLN A 91 -17.52 -33.61 -26.34
C GLN A 91 -16.70 -32.42 -25.83
N ASN A 92 -16.50 -31.39 -26.67
CA ASN A 92 -15.76 -30.19 -26.29
C ASN A 92 -16.65 -29.20 -25.52
N GLN A 93 -17.24 -29.64 -24.40
CA GLN A 93 -17.87 -28.73 -23.44
C GLN A 93 -16.74 -28.04 -22.67
N GLY A 94 -16.43 -26.80 -23.04
CA GLY A 94 -15.48 -25.97 -22.30
C GLY A 94 -15.93 -25.82 -20.84
N ILE A 95 -14.99 -25.97 -19.90
CA ILE A 95 -15.25 -25.68 -18.48
C ILE A 95 -15.22 -24.17 -18.31
N GLU A 96 -16.32 -23.65 -17.82
CA GLU A 96 -16.46 -22.26 -17.41
C GLU A 96 -15.73 -22.01 -16.08
N GLN A 97 -14.79 -21.06 -16.08
CA GLN A 97 -14.11 -20.61 -14.88
C GLN A 97 -14.28 -19.10 -14.69
N TYR A 98 -14.40 -18.70 -13.44
CA TYR A 98 -14.57 -17.33 -13.00
C TYR A 98 -13.40 -16.94 -12.11
N TYR A 99 -12.82 -15.76 -12.35
CA TYR A 99 -11.76 -15.21 -11.53
C TYR A 99 -12.38 -14.40 -10.40
N VAL A 100 -12.16 -14.80 -9.15
CA VAL A 100 -12.90 -14.28 -7.99
C VAL A 100 -11.98 -13.64 -6.96
N LYS A 101 -12.46 -12.56 -6.34
CA LYS A 101 -11.89 -11.94 -5.13
C LYS A 101 -12.77 -12.30 -3.94
N TYR A 102 -12.18 -12.87 -2.90
CA TYR A 102 -12.91 -13.23 -1.69
C TYR A 102 -13.01 -12.04 -0.73
N LYS A 103 -14.09 -12.02 0.04
CA LYS A 103 -14.28 -11.05 1.11
C LYS A 103 -13.19 -11.27 2.14
N ASN A 104 -12.60 -10.20 2.67
CA ASN A 104 -11.55 -10.28 3.70
C ASN A 104 -10.25 -10.93 3.23
N PHE A 105 -10.03 -11.08 1.92
CA PHE A 105 -8.74 -11.49 1.36
C PHE A 105 -8.20 -10.40 0.44
N SER A 106 -6.87 -10.31 0.37
CA SER A 106 -6.20 -9.46 -0.59
C SER A 106 -6.40 -9.95 -2.02
N TYR A 107 -6.11 -9.08 -2.98
CA TYR A 107 -6.14 -9.43 -4.39
C TYR A 107 -5.12 -10.53 -4.76
N LEU A 108 -4.12 -10.77 -3.91
CA LEU A 108 -3.12 -11.83 -4.07
C LEU A 108 -3.77 -13.23 -4.10
N HIS A 109 -4.86 -13.41 -3.35
CA HIS A 109 -5.58 -14.69 -3.22
C HIS A 109 -6.68 -14.85 -4.27
N CYS A 110 -6.73 -13.99 -5.29
CA CYS A 110 -7.67 -14.17 -6.39
C CYS A 110 -7.31 -15.41 -7.20
N GLU A 111 -8.29 -16.26 -7.46
CA GLU A 111 -8.11 -17.52 -8.17
C GLU A 111 -9.25 -17.83 -9.14
N TRP A 112 -8.98 -18.72 -10.08
CA TRP A 112 -9.96 -19.21 -11.03
C TRP A 112 -10.73 -20.37 -10.42
N LYS A 113 -12.06 -20.28 -10.40
CA LYS A 113 -12.96 -21.32 -9.88
C LYS A 113 -14.09 -21.64 -10.83
N THR A 114 -14.54 -22.89 -10.81
CA THR A 114 -15.77 -23.28 -11.49
C THR A 114 -16.98 -22.84 -10.69
N VAL A 115 -18.16 -22.84 -11.32
CA VAL A 115 -19.42 -22.55 -10.60
C VAL A 115 -19.62 -23.54 -9.45
N GLU A 116 -19.35 -24.83 -9.67
CA GLU A 116 -19.47 -25.90 -8.66
C GLU A 116 -18.61 -25.63 -7.42
N GLU A 117 -17.38 -25.15 -7.60
CA GLU A 117 -16.48 -24.83 -6.49
C GLU A 117 -16.95 -23.61 -5.68
N LEU A 118 -17.69 -22.69 -6.34
CA LEU A 118 -18.20 -21.46 -5.73
C LEU A 118 -19.60 -21.64 -5.09
N GLU A 119 -20.26 -22.81 -5.25
CA GLU A 119 -21.58 -23.09 -4.68
C GLU A 119 -21.62 -23.04 -3.14
N LYS A 120 -20.44 -23.09 -2.50
CA LYS A 120 -20.30 -22.86 -1.06
C LYS A 120 -20.82 -21.47 -0.64
N ASP A 121 -20.72 -20.46 -1.52
CA ASP A 121 -21.35 -19.16 -1.31
C ASP A 121 -22.81 -19.20 -1.76
N LYS A 122 -23.73 -19.17 -0.78
CA LYS A 122 -25.19 -19.20 -1.01
C LYS A 122 -25.71 -18.11 -1.95
N ARG A 123 -24.96 -17.02 -2.16
CA ARG A 123 -25.34 -15.88 -3.02
C ARG A 123 -24.63 -15.90 -4.38
N ILE A 124 -23.87 -16.94 -4.72
CA ILE A 124 -23.05 -16.96 -5.93
C ILE A 124 -23.85 -16.78 -7.22
N HIS A 125 -24.98 -17.47 -7.38
CA HIS A 125 -25.79 -17.35 -8.60
C HIS A 125 -26.36 -15.94 -8.78
N GLN A 126 -26.68 -15.23 -7.69
CA GLN A 126 -27.11 -13.84 -7.76
C GLN A 126 -25.96 -12.93 -8.20
N LYS A 127 -24.73 -13.19 -7.73
CA LYS A 127 -23.51 -12.45 -8.12
C LYS A 127 -23.16 -12.70 -9.59
N LEU A 128 -23.22 -13.95 -10.06
CA LEU A 128 -23.02 -14.33 -11.46
C LEU A 128 -24.05 -13.63 -12.37
N LYS A 129 -25.33 -13.64 -11.98
CA LYS A 129 -26.39 -12.94 -12.74
C LYS A 129 -26.09 -11.44 -12.85
N ARG A 130 -25.63 -10.79 -11.77
CA ARG A 130 -25.24 -9.38 -11.77
C ARG A 130 -23.99 -9.11 -12.62
N PHE A 131 -23.00 -10.00 -12.57
CA PHE A 131 -21.77 -9.92 -13.37
C PHE A 131 -22.10 -9.88 -14.87
N TRP A 132 -22.91 -10.84 -15.35
CA TRP A 132 -23.33 -10.89 -16.74
C TRP A 132 -24.24 -9.72 -17.14
N ALA A 133 -25.17 -9.30 -16.27
CA ALA A 133 -26.01 -8.14 -16.54
C ALA A 133 -25.20 -6.85 -16.70
N LYS A 134 -24.19 -6.64 -15.84
CA LYS A 134 -23.27 -5.48 -15.96
C LYS A 134 -22.52 -5.55 -17.29
N ARG A 135 -21.96 -6.71 -17.64
CA ARG A 135 -21.15 -6.87 -18.85
C ARG A 135 -21.97 -6.68 -20.14
N ALA A 136 -23.24 -7.06 -20.15
CA ALA A 136 -24.15 -6.79 -21.26
C ALA A 136 -24.40 -5.29 -21.52
N THR A 137 -24.17 -4.44 -20.52
CA THR A 137 -24.34 -2.97 -20.62
C THR A 137 -23.05 -2.21 -20.88
N VAL A 138 -21.88 -2.85 -20.73
CA VAL A 138 -20.57 -2.22 -20.93
C VAL A 138 -20.25 -2.14 -22.42
N ASN A 139 -19.79 -0.97 -22.87
CA ASN A 139 -19.42 -0.71 -24.26
C ASN A 139 -18.43 -1.76 -24.77
N VAL A 140 -18.61 -2.19 -26.02
CA VAL A 140 -17.75 -3.22 -26.66
C VAL A 140 -16.26 -2.86 -26.62
N PHE A 141 -15.92 -1.56 -26.65
CA PHE A 141 -14.53 -1.10 -26.55
C PHE A 141 -13.90 -1.31 -25.15
N ASP A 142 -14.68 -1.20 -24.07
CA ASP A 142 -14.22 -1.47 -22.69
C ASP A 142 -14.14 -2.98 -22.39
N GLN A 143 -14.65 -3.83 -23.29
CA GLN A 143 -14.59 -5.29 -23.11
C GLN A 143 -13.22 -5.88 -23.50
N PHE A 144 -12.38 -5.13 -24.21
CA PHE A 144 -11.05 -5.56 -24.67
C PHE A 144 -9.92 -5.22 -23.70
N ASP A 145 -10.19 -4.45 -22.64
CA ASP A 145 -9.24 -4.27 -21.54
C ASP A 145 -9.33 -5.51 -20.63
N ASP A 146 -8.54 -6.53 -20.99
CA ASP A 146 -8.59 -7.89 -20.42
C ASP A 146 -8.01 -8.00 -19.00
N GLU A 147 -7.58 -6.89 -18.40
CA GLU A 147 -6.95 -6.89 -17.09
C GLU A 147 -8.01 -6.88 -15.96
N PRO A 148 -8.08 -7.94 -15.13
CA PRO A 148 -9.19 -8.12 -14.19
C PRO A 148 -9.21 -7.08 -13.05
N PHE A 149 -8.06 -6.54 -12.70
CA PHE A 149 -7.87 -5.49 -11.70
C PHE A 149 -6.47 -4.88 -11.87
N ASN A 150 -6.24 -3.69 -11.31
CA ASN A 150 -4.94 -3.03 -11.39
C ASN A 150 -3.83 -3.88 -10.73
N PRO A 151 -2.75 -4.26 -11.44
CA PRO A 151 -1.63 -5.03 -10.89
C PRO A 151 -1.04 -4.48 -9.59
N ASP A 152 -1.11 -3.16 -9.37
CA ASP A 152 -0.59 -2.54 -8.15
C ASP A 152 -1.31 -3.06 -6.88
N TYR A 153 -2.54 -3.57 -6.99
CA TYR A 153 -3.30 -4.09 -5.84
C TYR A 153 -2.70 -5.35 -5.19
N VAL A 154 -1.71 -5.98 -5.83
CA VAL A 154 -0.95 -7.11 -5.25
C VAL A 154 0.48 -6.74 -4.87
N GLU A 155 0.87 -5.48 -5.07
CA GLU A 155 2.18 -4.98 -4.68
C GLU A 155 2.11 -4.40 -3.26
N VAL A 156 3.12 -4.75 -2.46
CA VAL A 156 3.21 -4.31 -1.07
C VAL A 156 3.58 -2.83 -1.05
N ASP A 157 2.70 -2.00 -0.48
CA ASP A 157 2.96 -0.58 -0.24
C ASP A 157 3.79 -0.45 1.05
N ARG A 158 3.28 -0.99 2.14
CA ARG A 158 3.89 -0.88 3.48
C ARG A 158 3.47 -2.06 4.36
N VAL A 159 4.35 -2.43 5.29
CA VAL A 159 4.00 -3.31 6.40
C VAL A 159 3.65 -2.45 7.62
N LEU A 160 2.50 -2.73 8.24
CA LEU A 160 1.95 -1.96 9.36
C LEU A 160 2.26 -2.62 10.69
N ASP A 161 2.16 -3.94 10.77
CA ASP A 161 2.34 -4.69 12.02
C ASP A 161 2.81 -6.13 11.79
N ILE A 162 3.19 -6.82 12.88
CA ILE A 162 3.68 -8.20 12.91
C ILE A 162 2.98 -9.00 14.01
N SER A 163 2.57 -10.22 13.69
CA SER A 163 1.97 -11.17 14.63
C SER A 163 2.59 -12.55 14.43
N THR A 164 3.18 -13.12 15.48
CA THR A 164 3.69 -14.50 15.47
C THR A 164 2.72 -15.43 16.20
N GLN A 165 2.27 -16.48 15.54
CA GLN A 165 1.37 -17.49 16.10
C GLN A 165 1.99 -18.88 15.93
N THR A 166 1.78 -19.79 16.87
CA THR A 166 2.24 -21.17 16.75
C THR A 166 1.22 -21.98 15.94
N ASP A 167 1.65 -22.64 14.87
CA ASP A 167 0.78 -23.49 14.07
C ASP A 167 0.38 -24.74 14.89
N PRO A 168 -0.93 -24.99 15.10
CA PRO A 168 -1.43 -26.12 15.88
C PRO A 168 -1.00 -27.48 15.34
N ASN A 169 -0.69 -27.58 14.04
CA ASN A 169 -0.43 -28.86 13.38
C ASN A 169 1.03 -29.33 13.51
N ASN A 170 1.98 -28.41 13.55
CA ASN A 170 3.41 -28.71 13.56
C ASN A 170 4.16 -28.09 14.76
N GLY A 171 3.51 -27.23 15.56
CA GLY A 171 4.11 -26.54 16.68
C GLY A 171 5.15 -25.48 16.30
N GLN A 172 5.31 -25.15 15.02
CA GLN A 172 6.27 -24.17 14.54
C GLN A 172 5.69 -22.75 14.61
N PRO A 173 6.52 -21.73 14.91
CA PRO A 173 6.10 -20.34 14.84
C PRO A 173 5.87 -19.93 13.38
N VAL A 174 4.72 -19.34 13.11
CA VAL A 174 4.33 -18.75 11.83
C VAL A 174 4.13 -17.27 12.02
N THR A 175 4.91 -16.48 11.29
CA THR A 175 4.85 -15.02 11.32
C THR A 175 3.94 -14.51 10.22
N HIS A 176 3.01 -13.66 10.61
CA HIS A 176 2.17 -12.88 9.71
C HIS A 176 2.50 -11.40 9.86
N TYR A 177 2.36 -10.67 8.77
CA TYR A 177 2.51 -9.23 8.74
C TYR A 177 1.23 -8.59 8.21
N LEU A 178 0.83 -7.47 8.82
CA LEU A 178 -0.29 -6.68 8.32
C LEU A 178 0.19 -5.82 7.16
N VAL A 179 -0.28 -6.12 5.96
CA VAL A 179 0.17 -5.52 4.72
C VAL A 179 -0.84 -4.49 4.23
N LYS A 180 -0.34 -3.29 4.01
CA LYS A 180 -0.99 -2.25 3.22
C LYS A 180 -0.61 -2.45 1.75
N TRP A 181 -1.60 -2.48 0.87
CA TRP A 181 -1.43 -2.70 -0.58
C TRP A 181 -1.38 -1.39 -1.35
N GLN A 182 -0.67 -1.35 -2.48
CA GLN A 182 -0.60 -0.15 -3.31
C GLN A 182 -1.95 0.16 -3.93
N GLN A 183 -2.25 1.47 -4.05
CA GLN A 183 -3.51 2.00 -4.59
C GLN A 183 -4.81 1.54 -3.90
N LEU A 184 -4.73 0.81 -2.78
CA LEU A 184 -5.86 0.46 -1.94
C LEU A 184 -5.88 1.31 -0.65
N PRO A 185 -7.04 1.55 -0.03
CA PRO A 185 -7.13 2.24 1.26
C PRO A 185 -6.55 1.39 2.40
N TYR A 186 -6.34 2.01 3.56
CA TYR A 186 -5.85 1.30 4.76
C TYR A 186 -6.82 0.24 5.28
N GLU A 187 -8.12 0.44 5.07
CA GLU A 187 -9.19 -0.51 5.42
C GLU A 187 -9.04 -1.86 4.70
N ASP A 188 -8.44 -1.88 3.51
CA ASP A 188 -8.22 -3.08 2.71
C ASP A 188 -6.90 -3.80 3.06
N SER A 189 -6.26 -3.44 4.19
CA SER A 189 -5.03 -4.11 4.64
C SER A 189 -5.32 -5.53 5.15
N THR A 190 -4.44 -6.48 4.84
CA THR A 190 -4.64 -7.90 5.17
C THR A 190 -3.41 -8.52 5.83
N TRP A 191 -3.62 -9.55 6.64
CA TRP A 191 -2.54 -10.33 7.23
C TRP A 191 -1.99 -11.35 6.22
N GLU A 192 -0.73 -11.20 5.85
CA GLU A 192 -0.05 -12.08 4.91
C GLU A 192 1.12 -12.81 5.56
N LEU A 193 1.50 -13.96 5.00
CA LEU A 193 2.66 -14.70 5.47
C LEU A 193 3.95 -13.97 5.10
N GLU A 194 4.99 -14.18 5.90
CA GLU A 194 6.34 -13.68 5.62
C GLU A 194 6.85 -14.11 4.22
N GLU A 195 6.48 -15.32 3.76
CA GLU A 195 6.89 -15.85 2.45
C GLU A 195 6.26 -15.12 1.25
N ASP A 196 5.13 -14.42 1.47
CA ASP A 196 4.37 -13.74 0.43
C ASP A 196 4.78 -12.26 0.29
N ILE A 197 5.71 -11.77 1.12
CA ILE A 197 6.11 -10.35 1.21
C ILE A 197 7.54 -10.16 0.72
N ASP A 198 7.76 -9.08 -0.03
CA ASP A 198 9.09 -8.73 -0.51
C ASP A 198 10.03 -8.38 0.65
N THR A 199 11.24 -8.96 0.66
CA THR A 199 12.21 -8.80 1.75
C THR A 199 12.59 -7.34 2.01
N SER A 200 12.67 -6.52 0.96
CA SER A 200 12.98 -5.09 1.07
C SER A 200 11.94 -4.31 1.88
N LYS A 201 10.66 -4.71 1.84
CA LYS A 201 9.58 -4.09 2.62
C LYS A 201 9.62 -4.54 4.08
N LEU A 202 10.03 -5.79 4.34
CA LEU A 202 10.28 -6.29 5.68
C LEU A 202 11.45 -5.56 6.35
N GLU A 203 12.57 -5.40 5.63
CA GLU A 203 13.74 -4.64 6.10
C GLU A 203 13.37 -3.19 6.43
N GLN A 204 12.59 -2.53 5.57
CA GLN A 204 12.09 -1.17 5.82
C GLN A 204 11.22 -1.10 7.08
N TYR A 205 10.32 -2.07 7.28
CA TYR A 205 9.49 -2.12 8.49
C TYR A 205 10.34 -2.26 9.76
N HIS A 206 11.29 -3.21 9.77
CA HIS A 206 12.16 -3.41 10.93
C HIS A 206 13.07 -2.20 11.20
N TYR A 207 13.52 -1.51 10.14
CA TYR A 207 14.26 -0.26 10.26
C TYR A 207 13.43 0.84 10.93
N PHE A 208 12.20 1.09 10.46
CA PHE A 208 11.35 2.15 11.02
C PHE A 208 10.69 1.79 12.36
N LYS A 209 10.61 0.51 12.71
CA LYS A 209 10.12 0.05 14.02
C LYS A 209 11.10 0.37 15.14
N GLN A 210 12.40 0.44 14.84
CA GLN A 210 13.40 0.84 15.81
C GLN A 210 13.29 2.34 16.06
N PRO A 211 13.08 2.78 17.32
CA PRO A 211 13.03 4.20 17.60
C PRO A 211 14.42 4.79 17.34
N PRO A 212 14.51 6.02 16.80
CA PRO A 212 15.80 6.67 16.61
C PRO A 212 16.55 6.81 17.93
N GLU A 213 17.87 6.98 17.85
CA GLU A 213 18.72 7.19 19.02
C GLU A 213 18.21 8.38 19.85
N PRO A 214 18.35 8.36 21.19
CA PRO A 214 17.81 9.41 22.06
C PRO A 214 18.24 10.83 21.65
N GLU A 215 19.48 10.99 21.16
CA GLU A 215 20.02 12.29 20.69
C GLU A 215 19.29 12.85 19.46
N ASP A 216 18.71 11.98 18.65
CA ASP A 216 17.95 12.34 17.44
C ASP A 216 16.45 12.48 17.71
N ARG A 217 15.98 12.10 18.91
CA ARG A 217 14.58 12.32 19.33
C ARG A 217 14.32 13.76 19.73
N GLU A 218 15.34 14.44 20.25
CA GLU A 218 15.23 15.83 20.66
C GLU A 218 15.23 16.76 19.44
N PRO A 219 14.24 17.65 19.29
CA PRO A 219 14.20 18.59 18.18
C PRO A 219 15.44 19.50 18.19
N LYS A 220 16.31 19.35 17.20
CA LYS A 220 17.46 20.24 17.02
C LYS A 220 16.95 21.64 16.61
N PRO A 221 17.49 22.72 17.19
CA PRO A 221 17.10 24.05 16.79
C PRO A 221 17.51 24.29 15.33
N ARG A 222 16.74 25.13 14.64
CA ARG A 222 17.12 25.60 13.30
C ARG A 222 18.51 26.26 13.37
N PRO A 223 19.44 25.94 12.47
CA PRO A 223 20.75 26.59 12.41
C PRO A 223 20.64 28.11 12.23
N GLU A 224 21.71 28.81 12.60
CA GLU A 224 21.84 30.26 12.40
C GLU A 224 21.94 30.64 10.92
N GLN A 225 21.60 31.89 10.60
CA GLN A 225 21.53 32.38 9.22
C GLN A 225 22.88 32.24 8.48
N GLU A 226 23.98 32.45 9.19
CA GLU A 226 25.35 32.41 8.66
C GLU A 226 25.81 31.00 8.26
N ALA A 227 25.13 29.95 8.76
CA ALA A 227 25.42 28.57 8.39
C ALA A 227 24.90 28.20 6.99
N TRP A 228 24.07 29.05 6.38
CA TRP A 228 23.54 28.82 5.04
C TRP A 228 24.66 28.86 3.99
N HIS A 229 24.66 27.85 3.14
CA HIS A 229 25.48 27.76 1.95
C HIS A 229 24.68 27.07 0.83
N GLN A 230 25.11 27.26 -0.41
CA GLN A 230 24.49 26.57 -1.54
C GLN A 230 24.77 25.07 -1.48
N LEU A 231 23.80 24.27 -1.90
CA LEU A 231 23.97 22.83 -2.06
C LEU A 231 25.09 22.52 -3.06
N ASP A 232 25.78 21.41 -2.85
CA ASP A 232 26.77 20.91 -3.80
C ASP A 232 26.09 20.63 -5.16
N PRO A 233 26.57 21.21 -6.27
CA PRO A 233 26.06 20.92 -7.62
C PRO A 233 26.10 19.44 -8.00
N ASN A 234 26.96 18.65 -7.36
CA ASN A 234 27.12 17.22 -7.61
C ASN A 234 26.28 16.33 -6.68
N VAL A 235 25.42 16.92 -5.83
CA VAL A 235 24.56 16.15 -4.93
C VAL A 235 23.73 15.13 -5.72
N THR A 236 23.78 13.87 -5.27
CA THR A 236 22.98 12.77 -5.81
C THR A 236 21.94 12.36 -4.78
N TYR A 237 20.71 12.23 -5.25
CA TYR A 237 19.60 11.72 -4.47
C TYR A 237 19.47 10.21 -4.66
N LYS A 238 18.46 9.60 -4.04
CA LYS A 238 18.19 8.17 -4.22
C LYS A 238 18.04 7.82 -5.70
N ASN A 239 18.47 6.62 -6.09
CA ASN A 239 18.47 6.12 -7.48
C ASN A 239 19.32 6.97 -8.44
N ASP A 240 20.42 7.55 -7.97
CA ASP A 240 21.32 8.43 -8.74
C ASP A 240 20.62 9.64 -9.38
N ASN A 241 19.48 10.05 -8.81
CA ASN A 241 18.71 11.18 -9.29
C ASN A 241 19.46 12.50 -9.05
N LYS A 242 19.37 13.41 -10.02
CA LYS A 242 19.97 14.75 -9.97
C LYS A 242 18.95 15.80 -10.32
N LEU A 243 18.98 16.91 -9.58
CA LEU A 243 18.20 18.09 -9.90
C LEU A 243 18.77 18.76 -11.16
N ARG A 244 17.89 19.34 -11.96
CA ARG A 244 18.31 20.27 -13.03
C ARG A 244 18.79 21.57 -12.40
N GLU A 245 19.61 22.35 -13.12
CA GLU A 245 20.21 23.59 -12.62
C GLU A 245 19.16 24.57 -12.06
N TYR A 246 18.10 24.85 -12.83
CA TYR A 246 17.01 25.74 -12.38
C TYR A 246 16.25 25.20 -11.15
N GLN A 247 16.20 23.87 -10.97
CA GLN A 247 15.57 23.26 -9.80
C GLN A 247 16.45 23.41 -8.57
N MET A 248 17.76 23.26 -8.73
CA MET A 248 18.73 23.48 -7.68
C MET A 248 18.73 24.94 -7.22
N GLU A 249 18.62 25.90 -8.15
CA GLU A 249 18.44 27.32 -7.82
C GLU A 249 17.17 27.53 -6.97
N GLY A 250 16.04 26.92 -7.36
CA GLY A 250 14.80 26.96 -6.59
C GLY A 250 14.96 26.41 -5.17
N VAL A 251 15.63 25.26 -5.02
CA VAL A 251 15.89 24.65 -3.70
C VAL A 251 16.83 25.52 -2.86
N ASN A 252 17.89 26.06 -3.44
CA ASN A 252 18.81 26.97 -2.75
C ASN A 252 18.08 28.24 -2.27
N TRP A 253 17.15 28.76 -3.07
CA TRP A 253 16.30 29.89 -2.66
C TRP A 253 15.35 29.52 -1.52
N LEU A 254 14.72 28.34 -1.54
CA LEU A 254 13.91 27.86 -0.42
C LEU A 254 14.72 27.70 0.86
N LEU A 255 15.91 27.08 0.77
CA LEU A 255 16.83 26.94 1.90
C LEU A 255 17.24 28.31 2.45
N PHE A 256 17.66 29.24 1.59
CA PHE A 256 18.05 30.58 2.01
C PHE A 256 16.94 31.25 2.85
N ASN A 257 15.70 31.20 2.39
CA ASN A 257 14.57 31.77 3.13
C ASN A 257 14.28 31.02 4.43
N TRP A 258 14.40 29.70 4.43
CA TRP A 258 14.24 28.88 5.63
C TRP A 258 15.24 29.25 6.73
N TYR A 259 16.53 29.38 6.40
CA TYR A 259 17.57 29.87 7.33
C TYR A 259 17.23 31.28 7.85
N ASN A 260 16.73 32.16 6.96
CA ASN A 260 16.27 33.52 7.32
C ASN A 260 14.91 33.58 8.04
N ARG A 261 14.31 32.43 8.39
CA ARG A 261 12.99 32.36 9.06
C ARG A 261 11.86 33.05 8.28
N ARG A 262 11.92 33.00 6.94
CA ARG A 262 10.91 33.52 6.04
C ARG A 262 10.17 32.39 5.34
N ASN A 263 8.85 32.54 5.24
CA ASN A 263 8.00 31.62 4.47
C ASN A 263 8.08 31.97 2.97
N CYS A 264 7.89 30.96 2.13
CA CYS A 264 8.02 31.09 0.68
C CYS A 264 6.73 30.69 -0.04
N ILE A 265 6.53 31.29 -1.22
CA ILE A 265 5.54 30.85 -2.20
C ILE A 265 6.31 30.48 -3.46
N LEU A 266 6.24 29.21 -3.85
CA LEU A 266 6.84 28.72 -5.08
C LEU A 266 5.80 28.77 -6.20
N ALA A 267 5.94 29.74 -7.11
CA ALA A 267 4.92 30.07 -8.13
C ALA A 267 5.42 29.83 -9.56
N ASP A 268 6.34 28.88 -9.74
CA ASP A 268 6.89 28.53 -11.05
C ASP A 268 5.84 27.92 -11.98
N GLU A 269 6.13 27.91 -13.28
CA GLU A 269 5.29 27.28 -14.31
C GLU A 269 4.97 25.80 -13.99
N MET A 270 3.80 25.33 -14.44
CA MET A 270 3.38 23.94 -14.27
C MET A 270 4.37 23.02 -15.00
N GLY A 271 4.72 21.88 -14.38
CA GLY A 271 5.65 20.91 -14.98
C GLY A 271 7.14 21.16 -14.72
N LEU A 272 7.53 22.26 -14.07
CA LEU A 272 8.95 22.52 -13.73
C LEU A 272 9.49 21.68 -12.55
N GLY A 273 8.67 20.81 -11.97
CA GLY A 273 9.12 19.89 -10.90
C GLY A 273 9.11 20.51 -9.50
N LYS A 274 8.16 21.42 -9.22
CA LYS A 274 7.94 22.01 -7.89
C LYS A 274 7.81 20.97 -6.76
N THR A 275 7.18 19.83 -7.06
CA THR A 275 7.06 18.70 -6.14
C THR A 275 8.44 18.17 -5.72
N VAL A 276 9.31 17.88 -6.70
CA VAL A 276 10.67 17.39 -6.46
C VAL A 276 11.48 18.44 -5.69
N GLN A 277 11.41 19.71 -6.07
CA GLN A 277 12.08 20.80 -5.32
C GLN A 277 11.63 20.85 -3.85
N SER A 278 10.34 20.65 -3.58
CA SER A 278 9.82 20.62 -2.22
C SER A 278 10.31 19.40 -1.43
N ILE A 279 10.39 18.24 -2.08
CA ILE A 279 10.89 16.99 -1.49
C ILE A 279 12.37 17.11 -1.14
N THR A 280 13.19 17.59 -2.08
CA THR A 280 14.64 17.74 -1.87
C THR A 280 14.96 18.85 -0.86
N PHE A 281 14.13 19.90 -0.78
CA PHE A 281 14.18 20.89 0.29
C PHE A 281 13.94 20.26 1.68
N LEU A 282 12.91 19.43 1.84
CA LEU A 282 12.66 18.72 3.10
C LEU A 282 13.80 17.75 3.44
N LYS A 283 14.36 17.08 2.43
CA LYS A 283 15.53 16.22 2.62
C LYS A 283 16.75 16.99 3.13
N ALA A 284 17.03 18.15 2.56
CA ALA A 284 18.11 19.02 3.02
C ALA A 284 17.88 19.51 4.47
N ILE A 285 16.64 19.81 4.85
CA ILE A 285 16.29 20.15 6.25
C ILE A 285 16.53 18.96 7.19
N GLN A 286 16.17 17.74 6.77
CA GLN A 286 16.43 16.52 7.54
C GLN A 286 17.93 16.33 7.80
N GLU A 287 18.78 16.65 6.82
CA GLU A 287 20.24 16.57 6.94
C GLU A 287 20.83 17.61 7.91
N GLN A 288 20.11 18.70 8.19
CA GLN A 288 20.44 19.63 9.28
C GLN A 288 20.01 19.12 10.66
N GLY A 289 19.47 17.89 10.75
CA GLY A 289 19.04 17.26 11.99
C GLY A 289 17.59 17.53 12.37
N ILE A 290 16.79 18.15 11.50
CA ILE A 290 15.37 18.41 11.76
C ILE A 290 14.56 17.29 11.10
N LEU A 291 14.24 16.26 11.89
CA LEU A 291 13.67 15.02 11.37
C LEU A 291 12.16 15.07 11.11
N GLY A 292 11.45 16.08 11.60
CA GLY A 292 10.01 16.26 11.44
C GLY A 292 9.25 16.36 12.77
N PRO A 293 7.92 16.13 12.79
CA PRO A 293 7.09 15.70 11.67
C PRO A 293 6.88 16.81 10.62
N PHE A 294 6.83 16.42 9.34
CA PHE A 294 6.46 17.32 8.23
C PHE A 294 5.06 16.98 7.72
N LEU A 295 4.18 17.98 7.66
CA LEU A 295 2.84 17.84 7.09
C LEU A 295 2.79 18.48 5.71
N ILE A 296 2.36 17.70 4.71
CA ILE A 296 2.13 18.17 3.35
C ILE A 296 0.65 17.97 3.04
N ILE A 297 -0.02 19.05 2.64
CA ILE A 297 -1.42 19.02 2.22
C ILE A 297 -1.42 19.10 0.70
N ALA A 298 -2.00 18.08 0.06
CA ALA A 298 -2.11 17.98 -1.39
C ALA A 298 -3.52 17.53 -1.81
N PRO A 299 -4.02 17.94 -2.99
CA PRO A 299 -5.26 17.41 -3.54
C PRO A 299 -5.21 15.89 -3.69
N LEU A 300 -6.35 15.21 -3.46
CA LEU A 300 -6.48 13.74 -3.51
C LEU A 300 -5.89 13.14 -4.80
N SER A 301 -6.12 13.80 -5.94
CA SER A 301 -5.62 13.38 -7.25
C SER A 301 -4.10 13.38 -7.39
N THR A 302 -3.38 14.08 -6.50
CA THR A 302 -1.92 14.24 -6.56
C THR A 302 -1.18 13.50 -5.45
N ILE A 303 -1.86 13.02 -4.40
CA ILE A 303 -1.23 12.34 -3.26
C ILE A 303 -0.40 11.14 -3.70
N GLY A 304 -0.94 10.30 -4.60
CA GLY A 304 -0.18 9.15 -5.13
C GLY A 304 1.06 9.57 -5.93
N ASN A 305 1.04 10.74 -6.56
CA ASN A 305 2.24 11.28 -7.21
C ASN A 305 3.27 11.75 -6.17
N TRP A 306 2.84 12.48 -5.13
CA TRP A 306 3.72 12.89 -4.04
C TRP A 306 4.42 11.69 -3.39
N GLN A 307 3.67 10.63 -3.07
CA GLN A 307 4.22 9.41 -2.49
C GLN A 307 5.30 8.80 -3.39
N ARG A 308 5.01 8.59 -4.68
CA ARG A 308 5.96 8.03 -5.64
C ARG A 308 7.23 8.86 -5.76
N GLU A 309 7.10 10.19 -5.80
CA GLU A 309 8.26 11.08 -5.87
C GLU A 309 9.10 11.00 -4.58
N PHE A 310 8.48 10.96 -3.40
CA PHE A 310 9.21 10.79 -2.15
C PHE A 310 10.00 9.48 -2.11
N GLU A 311 9.39 8.37 -2.51
CA GLU A 311 10.01 7.05 -2.56
C GLU A 311 11.13 6.96 -3.61
N THR A 312 11.00 7.73 -4.69
CA THR A 312 11.98 7.77 -5.80
C THR A 312 13.19 8.62 -5.46
N TRP A 313 12.99 9.76 -4.78
CA TRP A 313 14.05 10.74 -4.51
C TRP A 313 14.69 10.61 -3.13
N THR A 314 14.00 10.02 -2.15
CA THR A 314 14.45 10.03 -0.75
C THR A 314 14.22 8.70 -0.03
N ASN A 315 14.84 8.56 1.14
CA ASN A 315 14.59 7.48 2.10
C ASN A 315 13.70 7.94 3.26
N ILE A 316 13.03 9.09 3.12
CA ILE A 316 12.14 9.62 4.16
C ILE A 316 10.91 8.71 4.27
N ASN A 317 10.52 8.37 5.49
CA ASN A 317 9.31 7.62 5.75
C ASN A 317 8.07 8.48 5.45
N VAL A 318 7.29 8.11 4.42
CA VAL A 318 6.09 8.86 4.01
C VAL A 318 4.83 8.09 4.33
N VAL A 319 4.00 8.65 5.21
CA VAL A 319 2.69 8.10 5.55
C VAL A 319 1.63 8.92 4.84
N VAL A 320 0.86 8.24 4.01
CA VAL A 320 -0.23 8.84 3.24
C VAL A 320 -1.51 8.70 4.06
N TYR A 321 -2.20 9.82 4.31
CA TYR A 321 -3.47 9.81 5.03
C TYR A 321 -4.58 10.32 4.11
N HIS A 322 -5.45 9.42 3.67
CA HIS A 322 -6.69 9.73 2.98
C HIS A 322 -7.73 8.66 3.33
N GLY A 323 -8.99 9.06 3.44
CA GLY A 323 -10.05 8.19 3.92
C GLY A 323 -10.97 8.96 4.86
N ARG A 324 -11.92 8.26 5.46
CA ARG A 324 -12.72 8.78 6.58
C ARG A 324 -12.27 8.15 7.88
#